data_AF-A0A2V6CT33-F1
#
_entry.id   AF-A0A2V6CT33-F1
#
_cell.length_a   1.000
_cell.length_b   1.000
_cell.length_c   1.000
_cell.angle_alpha   90.00
_cell.angle_beta   90.00
_cell.angle_gamma   90.00
#
_symmetry.space_group_name_H-M   'P 1'
#
loop_
_entity.id
_entity.type
_entity.pdbx_description
1 polymer ?
#
loop_
_entity_poly.entity_id
_entity_poly.type
_entity_poly.pdbx_seq_one_letter_code
_entity_poly.pdbx_strand_id
1 'polypeptide(L)'
;MNKLLITLRLTLKQFRVLCLIALGAISAILLSSCGTTATRALPAYEPPIGKSNFQSVRTTAYTDTESDHLQFTNHNALGGVLQAAGPPIHRAENTRLPIEIESDYRVAAYTPAPQPFLMNDEGIRAKPVVPKATAVTTTTTARTVKIVRGKRVVVKTKPQPPKIGSAAADWSRWPVGTTFRLPSTGQIYRVDDYGWALAGRNTIDLYMATQAEMNAWGARQEPIQILRWGDSQESLRLLLPHQDYKHIRRMVLELQGNEEAAARLQ
;
A
#
# COMPACT_ATOMS: atom_id res chain seq x y z
N MET A 1 31.29 -75.65 -9.79
CA MET A 1 29.83 -75.94 -9.81
C MET A 1 29.16 -74.90 -8.92
N ASN A 2 28.19 -74.06 -9.26
CA ASN A 2 27.44 -73.71 -10.47
C ASN A 2 26.99 -72.24 -10.29
N LYS A 3 27.12 -71.40 -11.32
CA LYS A 3 26.44 -70.09 -11.38
C LYS A 3 24.97 -70.33 -11.70
N LEU A 4 24.04 -69.99 -10.80
CA LEU A 4 22.60 -70.05 -11.07
C LEU A 4 22.12 -68.66 -11.51
N LEU A 5 22.02 -68.45 -12.83
CA LEU A 5 21.27 -67.34 -13.41
C LEU A 5 19.79 -67.54 -13.10
N ILE A 6 19.18 -66.60 -12.37
CA ILE A 6 17.73 -66.54 -12.16
C ILE A 6 17.14 -65.76 -13.34
N THR A 7 16.59 -66.49 -14.31
CA THR A 7 15.90 -65.93 -15.48
C THR A 7 14.44 -65.69 -15.12
N LEU A 8 14.07 -64.44 -14.81
CA LEU A 8 12.68 -64.06 -14.51
C LEU A 8 11.86 -64.02 -15.81
N ARG A 9 11.15 -65.11 -16.16
CA ARG A 9 10.18 -65.12 -17.25
C ARG A 9 8.82 -64.65 -16.74
N LEU A 10 8.56 -63.35 -16.82
CA LEU A 10 7.24 -62.78 -16.55
C LEU A 10 6.31 -63.03 -17.74
N THR A 11 5.14 -63.63 -17.52
CA THR A 11 4.20 -63.93 -18.60
C THR A 11 3.46 -62.67 -19.07
N LEU A 12 3.09 -62.59 -20.34
CA LEU A 12 2.40 -61.41 -20.93
C LEU A 12 1.10 -61.03 -20.18
N LYS A 13 0.42 -62.03 -19.58
CA LYS A 13 -0.75 -61.81 -18.72
C LYS A 13 -0.39 -61.08 -17.42
N GLN A 14 0.71 -61.45 -16.76
CA GLN A 14 1.19 -60.78 -15.54
C GLN A 14 1.63 -59.34 -15.84
N PHE A 15 2.24 -59.09 -17.01
CA PHE A 15 2.60 -57.74 -17.44
C PHE A 15 1.37 -56.85 -17.68
N ARG A 16 0.30 -57.39 -18.29
CA ARG A 16 -0.97 -56.67 -18.51
C ARG A 16 -1.68 -56.33 -17.20
N VAL A 17 -1.69 -57.23 -16.22
CA VAL A 17 -2.27 -56.96 -14.89
C VAL A 17 -1.45 -55.89 -14.15
N LEU A 18 -0.12 -55.95 -14.20
CA LEU A 18 0.76 -54.92 -13.65
C LEU A 18 0.55 -53.54 -14.31
N CYS A 19 0.39 -53.49 -15.64
CA CYS A 19 0.09 -52.26 -16.36
C CYS A 19 -1.29 -51.68 -15.98
N LEU A 20 -2.32 -52.51 -15.80
CA LEU A 20 -3.65 -52.05 -15.38
C LEU A 20 -3.65 -51.52 -13.94
N ILE A 21 -2.92 -52.16 -13.02
CA ILE A 21 -2.75 -51.66 -11.64
C ILE A 21 -1.96 -50.35 -11.64
N ALA A 22 -0.89 -50.24 -12.45
CA ALA A 22 -0.11 -49.01 -12.57
C ALA A 22 -0.94 -47.85 -13.17
N LEU A 23 -1.76 -48.10 -14.20
CA LEU A 23 -2.65 -47.10 -14.78
C LEU A 23 -3.76 -46.67 -13.82
N GLY A 24 -4.30 -47.60 -13.01
CA GLY A 24 -5.26 -47.29 -11.94
C GLY A 24 -4.65 -46.42 -10.83
N ALA A 25 -3.41 -46.70 -10.43
CA ALA A 25 -2.67 -45.91 -9.44
C ALA A 25 -2.31 -44.50 -9.97
N ILE A 26 -1.94 -44.37 -11.26
CA ILE A 26 -1.67 -43.07 -11.89
C ILE A 26 -2.94 -42.24 -12.00
N SER A 27 -4.10 -42.85 -12.32
CA SER A 27 -5.40 -42.16 -12.32
C SER A 27 -5.77 -41.62 -10.93
N ALA A 28 -5.56 -42.40 -9.87
CA ALA A 28 -5.82 -41.96 -8.49
C ALA A 28 -4.90 -40.81 -8.01
N ILE A 29 -3.68 -40.71 -8.55
CA ILE A 29 -2.75 -39.61 -8.23
C ILE A 29 -3.14 -38.32 -8.99
N LEU A 30 -3.69 -38.44 -10.20
CA LEU A 30 -4.09 -37.30 -11.03
C LEU A 30 -5.43 -36.65 -10.65
N LEU A 31 -6.23 -37.28 -9.79
CA LEU A 31 -7.47 -36.72 -9.22
C LEU A 31 -7.25 -35.95 -7.90
N SER A 32 -5.99 -35.78 -7.47
CA SER A 32 -5.62 -34.99 -6.28
C SER A 32 -5.12 -33.58 -6.65
N SER A 33 -5.86 -32.85 -7.48
CA SER A 33 -5.61 -31.42 -7.67
C SER A 33 -6.89 -30.63 -7.89
N CYS A 34 -6.98 -29.50 -7.19
CA CYS A 34 -8.01 -28.48 -7.21
C CYS A 34 -9.30 -28.73 -6.40
N GLY A 35 -9.13 -28.94 -5.09
CA GLY A 35 -10.10 -28.48 -4.08
C GLY A 35 -9.54 -27.24 -3.38
N THR A 36 -9.87 -26.04 -3.86
CA THR A 36 -9.47 -24.75 -3.30
C THR A 36 -10.18 -24.46 -1.97
N THR A 37 -9.63 -24.96 -0.87
CA THR A 37 -9.85 -24.40 0.49
C THR A 37 -8.58 -24.52 1.34
N ALA A 38 -7.42 -24.17 0.75
CA ALA A 38 -6.24 -23.93 1.57
C ALA A 38 -6.45 -22.61 2.32
N THR A 39 -6.80 -22.67 3.60
CA THR A 39 -6.79 -21.50 4.47
C THR A 39 -5.35 -20.94 4.51
N ARG A 40 -5.08 -19.86 3.77
CA ARG A 40 -3.77 -19.23 3.71
C ARG A 40 -3.38 -18.81 5.13
N ALA A 41 -2.19 -19.21 5.59
CA ALA A 41 -1.66 -18.78 6.87
C ALA A 41 -1.50 -17.25 6.86
N LEU A 42 -1.82 -16.62 7.97
CA LEU A 42 -1.61 -15.21 8.19
C LEU A 42 -0.10 -14.90 8.20
N PRO A 43 0.29 -13.68 7.81
CA PRO A 43 1.67 -13.27 7.95
C PRO A 43 2.10 -13.26 9.43
N ALA A 44 3.41 -13.33 9.65
CA ALA A 44 4.01 -13.18 10.97
C ALA A 44 3.58 -11.86 11.62
N TYR A 45 3.23 -11.93 12.90
CA TYR A 45 2.83 -10.77 13.68
C TYR A 45 4.03 -9.89 14.00
N GLU A 46 3.93 -8.60 13.70
CA GLU A 46 4.91 -7.57 14.03
C GLU A 46 4.33 -6.70 15.16
N PRO A 47 5.11 -6.26 16.17
CA PRO A 47 4.61 -5.33 17.18
C PRO A 47 4.06 -4.03 16.57
N PRO A 48 2.94 -3.47 17.08
CA PRO A 48 2.39 -2.21 16.58
C PRO A 48 3.36 -1.05 16.75
N ILE A 49 3.41 -0.16 15.76
CA ILE A 49 4.17 1.10 15.85
C ILE A 49 3.30 2.15 16.57
N GLY A 50 3.89 2.88 17.50
CA GLY A 50 3.21 3.98 18.19
C GLY A 50 2.78 5.10 17.23
N LYS A 51 1.58 5.65 17.42
CA LYS A 51 1.05 6.72 16.59
C LYS A 51 1.96 7.96 16.65
N SER A 52 2.43 8.40 15.49
CA SER A 52 3.26 9.60 15.30
C SER A 52 2.88 10.32 14.00
N ASN A 53 3.17 11.62 13.93
CA ASN A 53 2.99 12.42 12.71
C ASN A 53 3.95 12.00 11.59
N PHE A 54 5.08 11.38 11.94
CA PHE A 54 6.04 10.81 10.99
C PHE A 54 6.38 9.39 11.41
N GLN A 55 6.30 8.45 10.46
CA GLN A 55 6.58 7.04 10.68
C GLN A 55 7.37 6.48 9.49
N SER A 56 8.26 5.52 9.74
CA SER A 56 8.87 4.72 8.67
C SER A 56 8.08 3.42 8.55
N VAL A 57 7.52 3.16 7.37
CA VAL A 57 6.70 1.96 7.13
C VAL A 57 7.16 1.26 5.89
N ARG A 58 6.94 -0.06 5.83
CA ARG A 58 7.10 -0.78 4.57
C ARG A 58 5.92 -0.42 3.68
N THR A 59 6.20 0.04 2.48
CA THR A 59 5.17 0.24 1.45
C THR A 59 5.31 -0.80 0.36
N THR A 60 4.17 -1.34 -0.07
CA THR A 60 4.03 -2.14 -1.29
C THR A 60 3.06 -1.43 -2.24
N ALA A 61 2.81 -2.02 -3.40
CA ALA A 61 1.74 -1.57 -4.28
C ALA A 61 0.93 -2.77 -4.77
N TYR A 62 -0.36 -2.52 -5.01
CA TYR A 62 -1.30 -3.49 -5.57
C TYR A 62 -2.15 -2.83 -6.67
N THR A 63 -2.83 -3.66 -7.46
CA THR A 63 -3.79 -3.19 -8.46
C THR A 63 -4.99 -4.14 -8.54
N ASP A 64 -6.15 -3.64 -8.97
CA ASP A 64 -7.39 -4.41 -9.06
C ASP A 64 -7.35 -5.51 -10.14
N THR A 65 -6.34 -5.47 -11.01
CA THR A 65 -6.09 -6.50 -12.02
C THR A 65 -5.33 -7.73 -11.49
N GLU A 66 -4.84 -7.69 -10.24
CA GLU A 66 -4.17 -8.84 -9.62
C GLU A 66 -5.16 -9.96 -9.28
N SER A 67 -4.67 -11.21 -9.35
CA SER A 67 -5.52 -12.41 -9.26
C SER A 67 -6.32 -12.51 -7.96
N ASP A 68 -5.77 -12.03 -6.85
CA ASP A 68 -6.42 -12.02 -5.54
C ASP A 68 -7.40 -10.86 -5.33
N HIS A 69 -7.37 -9.84 -6.20
CA HIS A 69 -8.33 -8.73 -6.21
C HIS A 69 -9.48 -8.90 -7.20
N LEU A 70 -9.39 -9.83 -8.17
CA LEU A 70 -10.43 -10.03 -9.20
C LEU A 70 -11.85 -10.22 -8.63
N GLN A 71 -11.97 -10.89 -7.48
CA GLN A 71 -13.27 -11.11 -6.83
C GLN A 71 -13.93 -9.82 -6.29
N PHE A 72 -13.12 -8.79 -6.01
CA PHE A 72 -13.57 -7.49 -5.50
C PHE A 72 -13.69 -6.43 -6.61
N THR A 73 -13.18 -6.73 -7.81
CA THR A 73 -13.13 -5.78 -8.93
C THR A 73 -12.40 -4.50 -8.46
N ASN A 74 -12.85 -3.32 -8.87
CA ASN A 74 -12.25 -2.04 -8.53
C ASN A 74 -12.85 -1.42 -7.25
N HIS A 75 -13.36 -2.23 -6.32
CA HIS A 75 -13.97 -1.74 -5.08
C HIS A 75 -13.01 -1.88 -3.89
N ASN A 76 -13.04 -0.90 -3.01
CA ASN A 76 -12.37 -0.95 -1.71
C ASN A 76 -13.26 -1.61 -0.64
N ALA A 77 -12.69 -1.89 0.53
CA ALA A 77 -13.43 -2.45 1.67
C ALA A 77 -14.60 -1.59 2.18
N LEU A 78 -14.67 -0.30 1.81
CA LEU A 78 -15.80 0.58 2.13
C LEU A 78 -16.93 0.52 1.08
N GLY A 79 -16.78 -0.27 0.01
CA GLY A 79 -17.74 -0.35 -1.11
C GLY A 79 -17.64 0.82 -2.10
N GLY A 80 -16.64 1.69 -1.96
CA GLY A 80 -16.31 2.74 -2.92
C GLY A 80 -15.35 2.24 -4.01
N VAL A 81 -15.11 3.06 -5.03
CA VAL A 81 -14.17 2.74 -6.10
C VAL A 81 -12.74 3.09 -5.69
N LEU A 82 -11.80 2.17 -5.95
CA LEU A 82 -10.36 2.37 -5.75
C LEU A 82 -9.84 3.53 -6.61
N GLN A 83 -9.05 4.41 -6.01
CA GLN A 83 -8.52 5.60 -6.69
C GLN A 83 -7.00 5.59 -6.70
N ALA A 84 -6.38 5.61 -7.88
CA ALA A 84 -4.95 5.87 -7.95
C ALA A 84 -4.66 7.33 -7.60
N ALA A 85 -3.59 7.57 -6.83
CA ALA A 85 -3.15 8.92 -6.48
C ALA A 85 -2.88 9.77 -7.74
N GLY A 86 -2.96 11.10 -7.57
CA GLY A 86 -2.51 12.02 -8.61
C GLY A 86 -1.01 11.88 -8.90
N PRO A 87 -0.50 12.48 -9.99
CA PRO A 87 0.91 12.38 -10.34
C PRO A 87 1.82 12.88 -9.21
N PRO A 88 3.07 12.36 -9.11
CA PRO A 88 4.04 12.83 -8.13
C PRO A 88 4.22 14.36 -8.19
N ILE A 89 4.16 14.97 -7.02
CA ILE A 89 4.27 16.41 -6.81
C ILE A 89 5.67 16.71 -6.27
N HIS A 90 6.45 17.50 -7.00
CA HIS A 90 7.78 17.90 -6.55
C HIS A 90 7.71 18.99 -5.47
N ARG A 91 8.71 19.01 -4.57
CA ARG A 91 8.78 19.76 -3.30
C ARG A 91 8.37 21.24 -3.35
N ALA A 92 8.43 21.92 -4.49
CA ALA A 92 8.03 23.32 -4.64
C ALA A 92 6.50 23.54 -4.60
N GLU A 93 5.70 22.52 -4.85
CA GLU A 93 4.21 22.58 -4.91
C GLU A 93 3.56 22.08 -3.61
N ASN A 94 4.39 21.80 -2.62
CA ASN A 94 4.13 20.89 -1.52
C ASN A 94 3.65 21.55 -0.23
N THR A 95 3.47 22.87 -0.27
CA THR A 95 3.23 23.71 0.90
C THR A 95 1.75 23.80 1.26
N ARG A 96 0.84 23.33 0.41
CA ARG A 96 -0.60 23.50 0.62
C ARG A 96 -1.29 22.16 0.82
N LEU A 97 -1.80 21.93 2.03
CA LEU A 97 -2.72 20.83 2.29
C LEU A 97 -4.01 21.05 1.46
N PRO A 98 -4.69 19.99 1.01
CA PRO A 98 -5.98 20.11 0.32
C PRO A 98 -7.00 20.84 1.21
N ILE A 99 -7.76 21.78 0.64
CA ILE A 99 -8.79 22.57 1.35
C ILE A 99 -9.84 21.67 2.03
N GLU A 100 -10.08 20.47 1.49
CA GLU A 100 -11.00 19.47 2.06
C GLU A 100 -10.48 18.87 3.38
N ILE A 101 -9.16 18.70 3.51
CA ILE A 101 -8.46 18.31 4.75
C ILE A 101 -8.35 19.51 5.72
N GLU A 102 -8.34 20.72 5.14
CA GLU A 102 -8.37 22.01 5.81
C GLU A 102 -9.78 22.41 6.31
N SER A 103 -10.81 21.58 6.31
CA SER A 103 -12.11 22.02 6.90
C SER A 103 -12.26 21.61 8.38
N ASP A 104 -11.48 20.62 8.84
CA ASP A 104 -11.51 20.11 10.22
C ASP A 104 -10.29 20.54 11.07
N TYR A 105 -9.35 21.28 10.47
CA TYR A 105 -8.12 21.77 11.09
C TYR A 105 -8.33 23.04 11.95
N ARG A 106 -9.04 22.97 13.08
CA ARG A 106 -8.67 23.90 14.17
C ARG A 106 -7.33 23.45 14.74
N VAL A 107 -6.27 23.89 14.07
CA VAL A 107 -4.90 23.82 14.56
C VAL A 107 -4.91 24.43 15.96
N ALA A 108 -4.67 23.61 16.98
CA ALA A 108 -4.19 24.11 18.25
C ALA A 108 -2.93 24.91 17.94
N ALA A 109 -3.05 26.23 17.98
CA ALA A 109 -1.94 27.14 17.77
C ALA A 109 -0.95 26.93 18.93
N TYR A 110 -0.01 25.99 18.76
CA TYR A 110 1.24 26.09 19.47
C TYR A 110 2.02 27.19 18.78
N THR A 111 1.89 28.41 19.30
CA THR A 111 2.83 29.50 19.03
C THR A 111 3.95 29.36 20.06
N PRO A 112 5.10 28.72 19.74
CA PRO A 112 6.29 29.03 20.51
C PRO A 112 6.57 30.52 20.28
N ALA A 113 6.68 31.27 21.37
CA ALA A 113 7.02 32.69 21.33
C ALA A 113 8.25 32.89 20.41
N PRO A 114 8.27 33.93 19.55
CA PRO A 114 9.44 34.24 18.76
C PRO A 114 10.62 34.50 19.72
N GLN A 115 11.59 33.61 19.73
CA GLN A 115 12.87 33.91 20.37
C GLN A 115 13.56 34.98 19.51
N PRO A 116 14.03 36.10 20.08
CA PRO A 116 14.75 37.10 19.32
C PRO A 116 16.10 36.51 18.90
N PHE A 117 16.22 36.14 17.62
CA PHE A 117 17.50 35.86 16.98
C PHE A 117 18.22 37.20 16.81
N LEU A 118 19.13 37.48 17.73
CA LEU A 118 20.05 38.59 17.67
C LEU A 118 21.11 38.24 16.61
N MET A 119 20.96 38.79 15.40
CA MET A 119 22.00 38.71 14.36
C MET A 119 23.17 39.59 14.78
N ASN A 120 24.33 38.97 15.03
CA ASN A 120 25.60 39.68 15.00
C ASN A 120 26.10 39.70 13.56
N ASP A 121 26.20 40.90 12.99
CA ASP A 121 26.73 41.20 11.68
C ASP A 121 28.25 41.36 11.79
N GLU A 122 29.02 40.31 11.52
CA GLU A 122 30.46 40.40 11.26
C GLU A 122 30.85 39.39 10.18
N GLY A 123 31.58 39.89 9.19
CA GLY A 123 31.46 39.42 7.82
C GLY A 123 32.32 38.22 7.43
N ILE A 124 31.86 37.49 6.40
CA ILE A 124 32.75 36.80 5.46
C ILE A 124 32.23 36.98 4.03
N ARG A 125 33.04 37.68 3.25
CA ARG A 125 32.93 37.95 1.80
C ARG A 125 33.27 36.68 1.02
N ALA A 126 32.33 36.14 0.22
CA ALA A 126 32.64 35.15 -0.82
C ALA A 126 31.88 35.45 -2.13
N LYS A 127 32.64 35.44 -3.24
CA LYS A 127 32.26 35.82 -4.61
C LYS A 127 31.36 34.78 -5.30
N PRO A 128 30.57 35.13 -6.33
CA PRO A 128 29.72 34.18 -7.04
C PRO A 128 30.54 33.35 -8.04
N VAL A 129 30.37 32.02 -7.99
CA VAL A 129 30.87 31.07 -9.01
C VAL A 129 29.66 30.52 -9.76
N VAL A 130 29.66 30.69 -11.08
CA VAL A 130 28.67 30.11 -12.01
C VAL A 130 29.12 28.70 -12.39
N PRO A 131 28.20 27.72 -12.45
CA PRO A 131 28.28 26.81 -13.59
C PRO A 131 26.93 26.58 -14.32
N LYS A 132 27.14 26.48 -15.64
CA LYS A 132 26.33 26.12 -16.80
C LYS A 132 25.16 25.14 -16.60
N ALA A 133 24.09 25.44 -17.34
CA ALA A 133 22.85 24.70 -17.46
C ALA A 133 23.01 23.27 -18.00
N THR A 134 22.23 22.34 -17.45
CA THR A 134 21.88 21.05 -18.07
C THR A 134 20.35 21.02 -18.23
N ALA A 135 19.89 20.62 -19.42
CA ALA A 135 18.52 20.76 -19.88
C ALA A 135 17.49 20.08 -18.97
N VAL A 136 16.57 20.87 -18.41
CA VAL A 136 15.40 20.39 -17.66
C VAL A 136 14.23 20.33 -18.64
N THR A 137 13.86 19.11 -19.02
CA THR A 137 12.57 18.83 -19.67
C THR A 137 11.46 19.23 -18.71
N THR A 138 10.87 20.41 -18.96
CA THR A 138 9.83 20.97 -18.12
C THR A 138 8.49 20.38 -18.56
N THR A 139 7.87 19.58 -17.72
CA THR A 139 6.48 19.14 -17.94
C THR A 139 5.57 20.36 -17.86
N THR A 140 5.04 20.75 -19.02
CA THR A 140 4.17 21.89 -19.23
C THR A 140 2.88 21.76 -18.41
N THR A 141 2.77 22.47 -17.29
CA THR A 141 1.44 22.90 -16.81
C THR A 141 0.87 23.80 -17.89
N ALA A 142 -0.29 23.45 -18.46
CA ALA A 142 -0.93 24.22 -19.53
C ALA A 142 -1.28 25.64 -19.03
N ARG A 143 -0.34 26.56 -19.17
CA ARG A 143 -0.53 28.00 -18.91
C ARG A 143 -1.32 28.55 -20.07
N THR A 144 -2.65 28.61 -19.93
CA THR A 144 -3.48 29.31 -20.91
C THR A 144 -3.23 30.81 -20.76
N VAL A 145 -2.39 31.36 -21.63
CA VAL A 145 -2.17 32.81 -21.74
C VAL A 145 -3.35 33.37 -22.53
N LYS A 146 -4.27 34.07 -21.87
CA LYS A 146 -5.31 34.85 -22.56
C LYS A 146 -4.81 36.29 -22.75
N ILE A 147 -5.02 36.84 -23.93
CA ILE A 147 -4.78 38.26 -24.20
C ILE A 147 -6.08 38.99 -23.85
N VAL A 148 -6.06 39.80 -22.80
CA VAL A 148 -7.18 40.66 -22.41
C VAL A 148 -6.69 42.10 -22.50
N ARG A 149 -7.32 42.92 -23.36
CA ARG A 149 -6.95 44.33 -23.59
C ARG A 149 -5.45 44.56 -23.90
N GLY A 150 -4.88 43.72 -24.77
CA GLY A 150 -3.49 43.86 -25.21
C GLY A 150 -2.41 43.47 -24.18
N LYS A 151 -2.79 43.01 -22.97
CA LYS A 151 -1.85 42.52 -21.96
C LYS A 151 -1.96 41.00 -21.83
N ARG A 152 -0.82 40.30 -21.79
CA ARG A 152 -0.74 38.86 -21.51
C ARG A 152 -1.01 38.67 -20.01
N VAL A 153 -2.16 38.11 -19.67
CA VAL A 153 -2.51 37.81 -18.27
C VAL A 153 -2.35 36.31 -18.06
N VAL A 154 -1.51 35.93 -17.09
CA VAL A 154 -1.42 34.54 -16.62
C VAL A 154 -2.66 34.27 -15.78
N VAL A 155 -3.62 33.56 -16.36
CA VAL A 155 -4.75 33.05 -15.60
C VAL A 155 -4.22 31.88 -14.77
N LYS A 156 -3.91 32.14 -13.49
CA LYS A 156 -3.70 31.07 -12.51
C LYS A 156 -5.07 30.43 -12.28
N THR A 157 -5.35 29.34 -12.98
CA THR A 157 -6.44 28.45 -12.59
C THR A 157 -6.22 28.04 -11.14
N LYS A 158 -7.29 28.07 -10.31
CA LYS A 158 -7.20 27.58 -8.93
C LYS A 158 -6.58 26.16 -8.97
N PRO A 159 -5.55 25.87 -8.15
CA PRO A 159 -5.01 24.52 -8.08
C PRO A 159 -6.16 23.59 -7.74
N GLN A 160 -6.39 22.57 -8.56
CA GLN A 160 -7.33 21.50 -8.21
C GLN A 160 -6.80 20.80 -6.96
N PRO A 161 -7.66 20.37 -6.02
CA PRO A 161 -7.22 19.58 -4.89
C PRO A 161 -6.51 18.32 -5.42
N PRO A 162 -5.41 17.88 -4.78
CA PRO A 162 -4.70 16.69 -5.23
C PRO A 162 -5.61 15.48 -5.13
N LYS A 163 -5.57 14.63 -6.15
CA LYS A 163 -6.31 13.37 -6.17
C LYS A 163 -5.73 12.44 -5.11
N ILE A 164 -6.55 12.08 -4.13
CA ILE A 164 -6.16 11.21 -3.01
C ILE A 164 -6.20 9.77 -3.49
N GLY A 165 -5.11 9.04 -3.30
CA GLY A 165 -5.03 7.61 -3.61
C GLY A 165 -5.66 6.74 -2.52
N SER A 166 -6.18 5.58 -2.90
CA SER A 166 -6.59 4.50 -2.00
C SER A 166 -5.37 3.75 -1.49
N ALA A 167 -5.46 3.26 -0.25
CA ALA A 167 -4.43 2.47 0.38
C ALA A 167 -5.04 1.37 1.23
N ALA A 168 -4.47 0.17 1.12
CA ALA A 168 -4.80 -0.94 1.98
C ALA A 168 -3.84 -1.00 3.17
N ALA A 169 -4.36 -1.24 4.36
CA ALA A 169 -3.55 -1.39 5.56
C ALA A 169 -4.24 -2.27 6.59
N ASP A 170 -3.52 -2.64 7.64
CA ASP A 170 -4.14 -3.14 8.85
C ASP A 170 -4.88 -2.01 9.58
N TRP A 171 -6.21 -2.11 9.66
CA TRP A 171 -7.08 -1.11 10.28
C TRP A 171 -6.95 -1.01 11.81
N SER A 172 -6.34 -2.01 12.46
CA SER A 172 -5.98 -1.89 13.88
C SER A 172 -4.79 -0.95 14.11
N ARG A 173 -3.91 -0.81 13.10
CA ARG A 173 -2.68 -0.01 13.16
C ARG A 173 -2.85 1.35 12.49
N TRP A 174 -3.44 1.35 11.30
CA TRP A 174 -3.85 2.54 10.57
C TRP A 174 -5.36 2.50 10.38
N PRO A 175 -6.13 3.07 11.34
CA PRO A 175 -7.57 3.05 11.27
C PRO A 175 -8.11 3.65 9.97
N VAL A 176 -9.30 3.21 9.61
CA VAL A 176 -9.98 3.63 8.40
C VAL A 176 -10.13 5.15 8.36
N GLY A 177 -9.87 5.73 7.19
CA GLY A 177 -9.81 7.18 7.01
C GLY A 177 -8.49 7.83 7.44
N THR A 178 -7.47 7.07 7.84
CA THR A 178 -6.12 7.61 8.03
C THR A 178 -5.60 8.17 6.71
N THR A 179 -5.32 9.45 6.68
CA THR A 179 -4.79 10.14 5.51
C THR A 179 -3.33 10.50 5.75
N PHE A 180 -2.47 10.09 4.83
CA PHE A 180 -1.03 10.28 4.93
C PHE A 180 -0.44 10.69 3.60
N ARG A 181 0.80 11.15 3.67
CA ARG A 181 1.52 11.70 2.55
C ARG A 181 2.90 11.09 2.45
N LEU A 182 3.31 10.79 1.23
CA LEU A 182 4.66 10.30 0.94
C LEU A 182 5.58 11.51 0.71
N PRO A 183 6.61 11.75 1.53
CA PRO A 183 7.55 12.84 1.33
C PRO A 183 8.36 12.71 0.04
N SER A 184 8.63 11.48 -0.44
CA SER A 184 9.41 11.25 -1.67
C SER A 184 8.67 11.68 -2.94
N THR A 185 7.37 11.41 -3.03
CA THR A 185 6.56 11.70 -4.23
C THR A 185 5.57 12.83 -4.05
N GLY A 186 5.35 13.31 -2.83
CA GLY A 186 4.34 14.33 -2.54
C GLY A 186 2.89 13.83 -2.57
N GLN A 187 2.65 12.60 -3.04
CA GLN A 187 1.33 12.00 -3.18
C GLN A 187 0.65 11.78 -1.83
N ILE A 188 -0.67 11.92 -1.81
CA ILE A 188 -1.52 11.74 -0.63
C ILE A 188 -2.36 10.49 -0.83
N TYR A 189 -2.46 9.68 0.22
CA TYR A 189 -3.24 8.47 0.26
C TYR A 189 -4.16 8.46 1.47
N ARG A 190 -5.28 7.76 1.36
CA ARG A 190 -6.22 7.50 2.44
C ARG A 190 -6.39 6.00 2.59
N VAL A 191 -6.32 5.54 3.83
CA VAL A 191 -6.63 4.15 4.19
C VAL A 191 -8.14 3.95 4.08
N ASP A 192 -8.56 3.24 3.04
CA ASP A 192 -9.95 2.91 2.74
C ASP A 192 -10.14 1.43 2.39
N ASP A 193 -9.05 0.67 2.39
CA ASP A 193 -9.03 -0.75 2.05
C ASP A 193 -8.22 -1.56 3.06
N TYR A 194 -8.36 -2.89 3.03
CA TYR A 194 -7.55 -3.81 3.83
C TYR A 194 -7.29 -5.11 3.06
N GLY A 195 -6.29 -5.87 3.51
CA GLY A 195 -5.94 -7.14 2.88
C GLY A 195 -5.41 -8.16 3.89
N TRP A 196 -5.65 -9.44 3.61
CA TRP A 196 -5.20 -10.54 4.47
C TRP A 196 -3.68 -10.54 4.68
N ALA A 197 -2.91 -10.09 3.69
CA ALA A 197 -1.43 -10.04 3.70
C ALA A 197 -0.85 -8.94 4.61
N LEU A 198 -1.70 -8.00 5.05
CA LEU A 198 -1.32 -6.81 5.81
C LEU A 198 -1.66 -6.95 7.30
N ALA A 199 -2.62 -7.80 7.65
CA ALA A 199 -3.07 -7.96 9.03
C ALA A 199 -1.96 -8.48 9.94
N GLY A 200 -1.67 -7.77 11.03
CA GLY A 200 -0.57 -8.04 11.95
C GLY A 200 0.78 -7.48 11.48
N ARG A 201 0.84 -6.66 10.42
CA ARG A 201 2.10 -6.12 9.89
C ARG A 201 2.15 -4.60 9.88
N ASN A 202 3.35 -4.06 9.93
CA ASN A 202 3.59 -2.63 9.72
C ASN A 202 3.80 -2.28 8.24
N THR A 203 2.90 -2.76 7.37
CA THR A 203 2.95 -2.58 5.91
C THR A 203 1.71 -1.87 5.40
N ILE A 204 1.90 -0.89 4.52
CA ILE A 204 0.82 -0.20 3.80
C ILE A 204 0.94 -0.52 2.31
N ASP A 205 -0.15 -0.94 1.69
CA ASP A 205 -0.22 -1.23 0.27
C ASP A 205 -0.86 -0.07 -0.49
N LEU A 206 -0.18 0.43 -1.52
CA LEU A 206 -0.65 1.59 -2.27
C LEU A 206 -1.35 1.14 -3.54
N TYR A 207 -2.59 1.58 -3.75
CA TYR A 207 -3.30 1.25 -4.97
C TYR A 207 -2.72 1.99 -6.18
N MET A 208 -2.50 1.26 -7.27
CA MET A 208 -2.04 1.77 -8.56
C MET A 208 -3.05 1.41 -9.67
N ALA A 209 -3.20 2.30 -10.64
CA ALA A 209 -4.17 2.10 -11.74
C ALA A 209 -3.69 1.03 -12.73
N THR A 210 -2.39 0.76 -12.78
CA THR A 210 -1.80 -0.19 -13.73
C THR A 210 -0.73 -1.06 -13.09
N GLN A 211 -0.58 -2.29 -13.60
CA GLN A 211 0.49 -3.21 -13.24
C GLN A 211 1.89 -2.61 -13.45
N ALA A 212 2.07 -1.75 -14.46
CA ALA A 212 3.35 -1.10 -14.75
C ALA A 212 3.74 -0.13 -13.63
N GLU A 213 2.81 0.68 -13.14
CA GLU A 213 3.03 1.59 -12.00
C GLU A 213 3.28 0.81 -10.70
N MET A 214 2.52 -0.26 -10.48
CA MET A 214 2.71 -1.18 -9.36
C MET A 214 4.12 -1.77 -9.33
N ASN A 215 4.59 -2.30 -10.47
CA ASN A 215 5.93 -2.86 -10.61
C ASN A 215 7.02 -1.79 -10.47
N ALA A 216 6.79 -0.59 -11.00
CA ALA A 216 7.71 0.54 -10.87
C ALA A 216 7.85 1.03 -9.41
N TRP A 217 6.79 0.91 -8.61
CA TRP A 217 6.82 1.24 -7.19
C TRP A 217 7.62 0.21 -6.38
N GLY A 218 7.24 -1.07 -6.50
CA GLY A 218 7.86 -2.19 -5.79
C GLY A 218 7.70 -2.15 -4.26
N ALA A 219 8.31 -3.11 -3.57
CA ALA A 219 8.34 -3.15 -2.11
C ALA A 219 9.55 -2.36 -1.58
N ARG A 220 9.31 -1.37 -0.72
CA ARG A 220 10.38 -0.54 -0.13
C ARG A 220 10.02 0.02 1.24
N GLN A 221 11.03 0.55 1.94
CA GLN A 221 10.82 1.35 3.14
C GLN A 221 10.59 2.80 2.74
N GLU A 222 9.55 3.42 3.28
CA GLU A 222 9.15 4.78 2.93
C GLU A 222 8.77 5.54 4.20
N PRO A 223 9.32 6.74 4.43
CA PRO A 223 8.79 7.63 5.46
C PRO A 223 7.39 8.08 5.03
N ILE A 224 6.46 8.13 5.97
CA ILE A 224 5.13 8.70 5.76
C ILE A 224 4.92 9.85 6.73
N GLN A 225 4.25 10.89 6.25
CA GLN A 225 3.73 11.98 7.06
C GLN A 225 2.23 11.75 7.25
N ILE A 226 1.79 11.46 8.48
CA ILE A 226 0.37 11.39 8.79
C ILE A 226 -0.21 12.80 8.76
N LEU A 227 -1.21 13.01 7.90
CA LEU A 227 -1.95 14.27 7.83
C LEU A 227 -3.14 14.25 8.78
N ARG A 228 -3.81 13.09 8.89
CA ARG A 228 -4.95 12.86 9.78
C ARG A 228 -5.01 11.39 10.13
N TRP A 229 -5.14 11.08 11.43
CA TRP A 229 -5.45 9.73 11.86
C TRP A 229 -6.92 9.39 11.60
N GLY A 230 -7.16 8.14 11.21
CA GLY A 230 -8.50 7.59 11.10
C GLY A 230 -9.15 7.30 12.44
N ASP A 231 -10.35 6.73 12.40
CA ASP A 231 -11.13 6.41 13.60
C ASP A 231 -11.06 4.90 13.92
N SER A 232 -10.46 4.57 15.06
CA SER A 232 -10.33 3.19 15.54
C SER A 232 -11.68 2.55 15.89
N GLN A 233 -12.65 3.32 16.39
CA GLN A 233 -13.99 2.81 16.70
C GLN A 233 -14.76 2.52 15.43
N GLU A 234 -14.62 3.37 14.41
CA GLU A 234 -15.24 3.13 13.11
C GLU A 234 -14.64 1.89 12.43
N SER A 235 -13.31 1.73 12.48
CA SER A 235 -12.65 0.49 12.05
C SER A 235 -13.23 -0.73 12.75
N LEU A 236 -13.36 -0.69 14.08
CA LEU A 236 -13.93 -1.81 14.83
C LEU A 236 -15.37 -2.10 14.39
N ARG A 237 -16.22 -1.07 14.30
CA ARG A 237 -17.62 -1.18 13.87
C ARG A 237 -17.76 -1.86 12.51
N LEU A 238 -16.91 -1.49 11.56
CA LEU A 238 -16.92 -2.04 10.19
C LEU A 238 -16.38 -3.47 10.13
N LEU A 239 -15.43 -3.83 10.99
CA LEU A 239 -14.80 -5.16 10.98
C LEU A 239 -15.58 -6.21 11.78
N LEU A 240 -16.34 -5.79 12.81
CA LEU A 240 -17.09 -6.69 13.69
C LEU A 240 -17.99 -7.72 12.95
N PRO A 241 -18.73 -7.36 11.88
CA PRO A 241 -19.58 -8.31 11.16
C PRO A 241 -18.81 -9.37 10.36
N HIS A 242 -17.51 -9.20 10.12
CA HIS A 242 -16.73 -9.99 9.17
C HIS A 242 -15.65 -10.87 9.84
N GLN A 243 -15.83 -11.22 11.11
CA GLN A 243 -14.83 -11.97 11.89
C GLN A 243 -14.62 -13.43 11.45
N ASP A 244 -15.42 -13.95 10.52
CA ASP A 244 -15.20 -15.26 9.91
C ASP A 244 -13.83 -15.36 9.23
N TYR A 245 -13.30 -14.23 8.76
CA TYR A 245 -11.95 -14.14 8.23
C TYR A 245 -10.92 -13.97 9.34
N LYS A 246 -9.92 -14.87 9.40
CA LYS A 246 -8.84 -14.85 10.41
C LYS A 246 -8.13 -13.49 10.50
N HIS A 247 -7.85 -12.85 9.36
CA HIS A 247 -7.17 -11.56 9.31
C HIS A 247 -8.02 -10.44 9.93
N ILE A 248 -9.33 -10.45 9.69
CA ILE A 248 -10.27 -9.49 10.32
C ILE A 248 -10.35 -9.73 11.82
N ARG A 249 -10.46 -10.99 12.23
CA ARG A 249 -10.46 -11.37 13.66
C ARG A 249 -9.20 -10.90 14.38
N ARG A 250 -8.03 -11.00 13.73
CA ARG A 250 -6.77 -10.47 14.27
C ARG A 250 -6.85 -8.95 14.49
N MET A 251 -7.29 -8.20 13.48
CA MET A 251 -7.46 -6.74 13.60
C MET A 251 -8.46 -6.34 14.70
N VAL A 252 -9.58 -7.07 14.82
CA VAL A 252 -10.57 -6.85 15.88
C VAL A 252 -9.98 -7.07 17.27
N LEU A 253 -9.19 -8.13 17.46
CA LEU A 253 -8.53 -8.40 18.73
C LEU A 253 -7.53 -7.30 19.09
N GLU A 254 -6.72 -6.82 18.14
CA GLU A 254 -5.81 -5.68 18.36
C GLU A 254 -6.59 -4.41 18.73
N LEU A 255 -7.68 -4.08 18.03
CA LEU A 255 -8.53 -2.91 18.35
C LEU A 255 -9.19 -3.00 19.73
N GLN A 256 -9.42 -4.21 20.24
CA GLN A 256 -9.94 -4.45 21.59
C GLN A 256 -8.84 -4.47 22.68
N GLY A 257 -7.57 -4.27 22.29
CA GLY A 257 -6.43 -4.30 23.22
C GLY A 257 -5.93 -5.70 23.58
N ASN A 258 -6.33 -6.73 22.82
CA ASN A 258 -5.92 -8.12 23.04
C ASN A 258 -4.81 -8.55 22.06
N GLU A 259 -3.65 -7.90 22.17
CA GLU A 259 -2.49 -8.13 21.30
C GLU A 259 -1.97 -9.57 21.38
N GLU A 260 -2.00 -10.19 22.57
CA GLU A 260 -1.56 -11.58 22.76
C GLU A 260 -2.43 -12.59 22.01
N ALA A 261 -3.76 -12.38 21.99
CA ALA A 261 -4.64 -13.24 21.20
C ALA A 261 -4.47 -12.97 19.70
N ALA A 262 -4.29 -11.72 19.29
CA ALA A 262 -4.02 -11.36 17.90
C ALA A 262 -2.74 -12.02 17.37
N ALA A 263 -1.66 -11.98 18.16
CA ALA A 263 -0.37 -12.59 17.81
C ALA A 263 -0.42 -14.13 17.72
N ARG A 264 -1.33 -14.76 18.47
CA ARG A 264 -1.53 -16.22 18.44
C ARG A 264 -2.32 -16.74 17.24
N LEU A 265 -3.10 -15.89 16.56
CA LEU A 265 -3.77 -16.29 15.33
C LEU A 265 -2.71 -16.50 14.23
N GLN A 266 -2.64 -17.68 13.62
CA GLN A 266 -1.82 -17.97 12.44
C GLN A 266 -2.67 -18.53 11.29
#